data_AF-A0A3B3TIL0-F1
#
_entry.id   AF-A0A3B3TIL0-F1
#
_cell.length_a   1.000
_cell.length_b   1.000
_cell.length_c   1.000
_cell.angle_alpha   90.00
_cell.angle_beta   90.00
_cell.angle_gamma   90.00
#
_symmetry.space_group_name_H-M   'P 1'
#
loop_
_entity.id
_entity.type
_entity.pdbx_description
1 polymer ?
#
loop_
_entity_poly.entity_id
_entity_poly.type
_entity_poly.pdbx_seq_one_letter_code
_entity_poly.pdbx_strand_id
1 'polypeptide(L)'
;MNWDDAQRYCRKHHTDLATIGNSKDIKQFLDIVSSTNDVWIGLYSNINWTWSGELNSVGSQYRNWESSDNDPDFISANQFCVCIGDNGGWWDYDCEKKFPFVCYNRTTEFVAVDEAMNWSNARTYCQQNFTDLATIRNIAENQRVQTLVATGYWAWTGLRRDENIYWSDQSSFRFS
;
A
#
# COMPACT_ATOMS: atom_id res chain seq x y z
N MET A 1 -17.62 14.20 9.68
CA MET A 1 -16.38 14.64 10.36
C MET A 1 -15.27 13.72 9.90
N ASN A 2 -14.21 14.23 9.28
CA ASN A 2 -13.05 13.41 8.90
C ASN A 2 -12.15 13.14 10.11
N TRP A 3 -11.13 12.29 9.94
CA TRP A 3 -10.23 11.91 11.02
C TRP A 3 -9.48 13.11 11.63
N ASP A 4 -8.94 14.01 10.79
CA ASP A 4 -8.21 15.18 11.27
C ASP A 4 -9.09 16.14 12.09
N ASP A 5 -10.34 16.33 11.65
CA ASP A 5 -11.32 17.14 12.37
C ASP A 5 -11.67 16.51 13.72
N ALA A 6 -11.86 15.18 13.77
CA ALA A 6 -12.13 14.45 15.00
C ALA A 6 -10.95 14.54 15.98
N GLN A 7 -9.72 14.36 15.49
CA GLN A 7 -8.51 14.50 16.29
C GLN A 7 -8.38 15.91 16.85
N ARG A 8 -8.56 16.94 16.00
CA ARG A 8 -8.52 18.34 16.42
C ARG A 8 -9.59 18.65 17.47
N TYR A 9 -10.79 18.11 17.31
CA TYR A 9 -11.86 18.25 18.30
C TYR A 9 -11.48 17.62 19.65
N CYS A 10 -11.02 16.37 19.65
CA CYS A 10 -10.61 15.67 20.86
C CYS A 10 -9.43 16.36 21.56
N ARG A 11 -8.42 16.85 20.83
CA ARG A 11 -7.30 17.61 21.43
C ARG A 11 -7.70 18.98 21.98
N LYS A 12 -8.78 19.57 21.47
CA LYS A 12 -9.31 20.85 21.96
C LYS A 12 -10.12 20.69 23.25
N HIS A 13 -10.84 19.58 23.41
CA HIS A 13 -11.80 19.38 24.50
C HIS A 13 -11.37 18.32 25.52
N HIS A 14 -10.42 17.46 25.16
CA HIS A 14 -9.91 16.31 25.91
C HIS A 14 -8.39 16.14 25.62
N THR A 15 -7.86 14.91 25.74
CA THR A 15 -6.43 14.62 25.47
C THR A 15 -6.16 14.39 23.98
N ASP A 16 -6.72 13.32 23.40
CA ASP A 16 -6.58 12.94 21.99
C ASP A 16 -7.71 11.95 21.63
N LEU A 17 -7.76 11.46 20.40
CA LEU A 17 -8.55 10.28 20.05
C LEU A 17 -8.07 9.06 20.85
N ALA A 18 -8.97 8.09 21.04
CA ALA A 18 -8.69 6.92 21.85
C ALA A 18 -7.57 6.04 21.25
N THR A 19 -6.63 5.67 22.10
CA THR A 19 -5.62 4.63 21.85
C THR A 19 -6.11 3.31 22.42
N ILE A 20 -5.99 2.24 21.65
CA ILE A 20 -6.34 0.89 22.07
C ILE A 20 -5.06 0.08 22.10
N GLY A 21 -4.49 -0.13 23.29
CA GLY A 21 -3.18 -0.77 23.42
C GLY A 21 -3.23 -2.25 23.76
N ASN A 22 -4.38 -2.77 24.20
CA ASN A 22 -4.51 -4.16 24.66
C ASN A 22 -5.97 -4.65 24.66
N SER A 23 -6.17 -5.92 24.98
CA SER A 23 -7.50 -6.57 25.00
C SER A 23 -8.46 -6.03 26.08
N LYS A 24 -7.95 -5.42 27.16
CA LYS A 24 -8.79 -4.74 28.17
C LYS A 24 -9.32 -3.42 27.61
N ASP A 25 -8.48 -2.67 26.91
CA ASP A 25 -8.87 -1.41 26.26
C ASP A 25 -9.95 -1.67 25.20
N ILE A 26 -9.83 -2.76 24.43
CA ILE A 26 -10.88 -3.18 23.48
C ILE A 26 -12.21 -3.40 24.19
N LYS A 27 -12.23 -4.15 25.30
CA LYS A 27 -13.48 -4.44 26.03
C LYS A 27 -14.12 -3.15 26.55
N GLN A 28 -13.32 -2.30 27.20
CA GLN A 28 -13.82 -1.01 27.71
C GLN A 28 -14.33 -0.11 26.58
N PHE A 29 -13.62 -0.10 25.44
CA PHE A 29 -14.04 0.65 24.26
C PHE A 29 -15.40 0.15 23.77
N LEU A 30 -15.54 -1.16 23.55
CA LEU A 30 -16.79 -1.80 23.09
C LEU A 30 -17.97 -1.59 24.05
N ASP A 31 -17.72 -1.48 25.36
CA ASP A 31 -18.77 -1.17 26.35
C ASP A 31 -19.26 0.28 26.25
N ILE A 32 -18.41 1.21 25.78
CA ILE A 32 -18.71 2.65 25.67
C ILE A 32 -19.35 2.97 24.32
N VAL A 33 -18.84 2.42 23.22
CA VAL A 33 -19.40 2.66 21.89
C VAL A 33 -20.67 1.83 21.68
N SER A 34 -21.80 2.52 21.52
CA SER A 34 -23.03 1.91 21.02
C SER A 34 -22.77 1.27 19.65
N SER A 35 -23.27 0.05 19.44
CA SER A 35 -23.10 -0.77 18.24
C SER A 35 -23.67 -0.20 16.93
N THR A 36 -24.07 1.08 16.90
CA THR A 36 -24.84 1.67 15.79
C THR A 36 -24.11 2.76 15.01
N ASN A 37 -22.96 3.26 15.48
CA ASN A 37 -22.22 4.31 14.79
C ASN A 37 -20.73 3.95 14.66
N ASP A 38 -20.18 4.18 13.47
CA ASP A 38 -18.74 4.17 13.26
C ASP A 38 -18.09 5.35 13.99
N VAL A 39 -16.97 5.10 14.65
CA VAL A 39 -16.24 6.12 15.41
C VAL A 39 -14.77 6.18 14.99
N TRP A 40 -14.19 7.38 15.06
CA TRP A 40 -12.77 7.57 14.87
C TRP A 40 -11.98 7.17 16.12
N ILE A 41 -10.90 6.42 15.92
CA ILE A 41 -9.86 6.15 16.93
C ILE A 41 -8.55 6.81 16.53
N GLY A 42 -7.59 6.86 17.44
CA GLY A 42 -6.31 7.55 17.23
C GLY A 42 -5.36 6.85 16.26
N LEU A 43 -5.75 5.73 15.66
CA LEU A 43 -4.91 4.98 14.73
C LEU A 43 -4.87 5.69 13.38
N TYR A 44 -3.68 5.92 12.85
CA TYR A 44 -3.47 6.47 11.52
C TYR A 44 -2.23 5.88 10.86
N SER A 45 -2.09 6.08 9.55
CA SER A 45 -0.92 5.66 8.79
C SER A 45 -0.42 6.76 7.86
N ASN A 46 0.91 6.90 7.77
CA ASN A 46 1.55 7.80 6.81
C ASN A 46 1.76 7.07 5.48
N ILE A 47 1.06 7.52 4.43
CA ILE A 47 1.13 6.91 3.09
C ILE A 47 2.38 7.40 2.37
N ASN A 48 3.39 6.55 2.29
CA ASN A 48 4.65 6.82 1.59
C ASN A 48 4.96 5.69 0.60
N TRP A 49 4.55 5.88 -0.66
CA TRP A 49 4.86 4.96 -1.75
C TRP A 49 6.31 5.08 -2.20
N THR A 50 7.01 3.95 -2.29
CA THR A 50 8.41 3.84 -2.69
C THR A 50 8.60 2.72 -3.72
N TRP A 51 9.54 2.93 -4.63
CA TRP A 51 9.97 1.94 -5.60
C TRP A 51 11.11 1.10 -5.02
N SER A 52 10.97 -0.22 -5.09
CA SER A 52 11.92 -1.18 -4.55
C SER A 52 13.31 -1.14 -5.18
N GLY A 53 13.38 -0.73 -6.46
CA GLY A 53 14.62 -0.62 -7.24
C GLY A 53 15.35 0.71 -7.11
N GLU A 54 14.82 1.67 -6.36
CA GLU A 54 15.39 3.01 -6.24
C GLU A 54 15.53 3.45 -4.77
N LEU A 55 16.77 3.75 -4.37
CA LEU A 55 17.05 4.39 -3.09
C LEU A 55 16.44 5.80 -3.08
N ASN A 56 15.72 6.13 -2.01
CA ASN A 56 15.06 7.44 -1.82
C ASN A 56 14.04 7.83 -2.90
N SER A 57 13.33 6.84 -3.47
CA SER A 57 12.22 7.05 -4.40
C SER A 57 10.92 7.57 -3.77
N VAL A 58 10.99 7.99 -2.49
CA VAL A 58 9.88 8.62 -1.77
C VAL A 58 9.40 9.82 -2.59
N GLY A 59 8.16 9.77 -3.04
CA GLY A 59 7.56 10.88 -3.80
C GLY A 59 7.89 10.90 -5.29
N SER A 60 8.24 9.76 -5.92
CA SER A 60 8.22 9.67 -7.38
C SER A 60 6.86 10.16 -7.91
N GLN A 61 6.86 11.12 -8.84
CA GLN A 61 5.66 11.94 -9.11
C GLN A 61 4.61 11.23 -9.98
N TYR A 62 5.02 10.25 -10.78
CA TYR A 62 4.11 9.56 -11.69
C TYR A 62 3.30 8.50 -10.96
N ARG A 63 1.97 8.58 -11.06
CA ARG A 63 1.01 7.60 -10.57
C ARG A 63 -0.03 7.35 -11.64
N ASN A 64 -0.44 6.10 -11.81
CA ASN A 64 -1.51 5.72 -12.74
C ASN A 64 -2.53 4.80 -12.05
N TRP A 65 -2.98 5.18 -10.86
CA TRP A 65 -3.99 4.46 -10.09
C TRP A 65 -5.25 4.21 -10.91
N GLU A 66 -5.86 3.03 -10.72
CA GLU A 66 -7.12 2.70 -11.36
C GLU A 66 -8.24 3.57 -10.80
N SER A 67 -8.78 4.44 -11.66
CA SER A 67 -9.84 5.36 -11.27
C SER A 67 -11.23 4.73 -11.21
N SER A 68 -11.48 3.65 -11.96
CA SER A 68 -12.81 3.02 -12.00
C SER A 68 -13.14 2.23 -10.73
N ASP A 69 -12.12 1.75 -10.01
CA ASP A 69 -12.24 1.04 -8.74
C ASP A 69 -11.97 1.94 -7.51
N ASN A 70 -11.51 3.18 -7.73
CA ASN A 70 -11.13 4.16 -6.71
C ASN A 70 -9.82 3.83 -5.95
N ASP A 71 -8.84 3.26 -6.66
CA ASP A 71 -7.54 2.97 -6.09
C ASP A 71 -6.70 4.23 -5.77
N PRO A 72 -5.78 4.14 -4.80
CA PRO A 72 -5.65 3.03 -3.86
C PRO A 72 -6.77 3.06 -2.81
N ASP A 73 -7.42 1.92 -2.57
CA ASP A 73 -8.63 1.82 -1.75
C ASP A 73 -8.39 1.20 -0.36
N PHE A 74 -7.25 0.53 -0.18
CA PHE A 74 -6.74 0.03 1.10
C PHE A 74 -7.75 -0.82 1.91
N ILE A 75 -8.58 -1.61 1.21
CA ILE A 75 -9.43 -2.69 1.71
C ILE A 75 -8.71 -3.54 2.76
N SER A 76 -9.42 -3.83 3.85
CA SER A 76 -8.94 -4.65 4.98
C SER A 76 -7.66 -4.14 5.66
N ALA A 77 -7.22 -2.92 5.35
CA ALA A 77 -5.99 -2.32 5.86
C ALA A 77 -4.73 -3.17 5.64
N ASN A 78 -4.66 -3.93 4.53
CA ASN A 78 -3.54 -4.83 4.25
C ASN A 78 -2.96 -4.76 2.82
N GLN A 79 -3.38 -3.78 2.01
CA GLN A 79 -2.92 -3.60 0.63
C GLN A 79 -1.69 -2.69 0.54
N PHE A 80 -0.50 -3.26 0.72
CA PHE A 80 0.76 -2.50 0.79
C PHE A 80 1.62 -2.59 -0.49
N CYS A 81 1.23 -3.42 -1.46
CA CYS A 81 1.98 -3.69 -2.68
C CYS A 81 1.16 -3.33 -3.93
N VAL A 82 1.80 -3.00 -5.05
CA VAL A 82 1.08 -2.51 -6.23
C VAL A 82 1.29 -3.40 -7.44
N CYS A 83 0.18 -3.74 -8.10
CA CYS A 83 0.19 -4.38 -9.41
C CYS A 83 -0.30 -3.43 -10.50
N ILE A 84 0.07 -3.73 -11.74
CA ILE A 84 -0.40 -3.07 -12.96
C ILE A 84 -1.26 -4.06 -13.75
N GLY A 85 -2.40 -3.59 -14.25
CA GLY A 85 -3.28 -4.36 -15.14
C GLY A 85 -2.93 -4.19 -16.63
N ASP A 86 -3.55 -4.98 -17.48
CA ASP A 86 -3.46 -4.90 -18.94
C ASP A 86 -4.00 -3.58 -19.53
N ASN A 87 -4.85 -2.88 -18.78
CA ASN A 87 -5.30 -1.52 -19.07
C ASN A 87 -4.27 -0.43 -18.68
N GLY A 88 -3.17 -0.83 -18.03
CA GLY A 88 -2.11 0.06 -17.55
C GLY A 88 -2.40 0.74 -16.21
N GLY A 89 -3.59 0.57 -15.64
CA GLY A 89 -4.00 1.06 -14.32
C GLY A 89 -3.29 0.32 -13.19
N TRP A 90 -3.20 0.95 -12.02
CA TRP A 90 -2.52 0.41 -10.85
C TRP A 90 -3.50 0.16 -9.71
N TRP A 91 -3.33 -0.97 -9.04
CA TRP A 91 -4.10 -1.34 -7.86
C TRP A 91 -3.18 -1.56 -6.66
N ASP A 92 -3.57 -1.10 -5.48
CA ASP A 92 -2.97 -1.61 -4.26
C ASP A 92 -3.57 -2.98 -3.91
N TYR A 93 -2.72 -3.92 -3.53
CA TYR A 93 -3.10 -5.29 -3.25
C TYR A 93 -2.34 -5.83 -2.04
N ASP A 94 -2.97 -6.82 -1.41
CA ASP A 94 -2.35 -7.64 -0.37
C ASP A 94 -1.10 -8.30 -0.94
N CYS A 95 0.05 -7.98 -0.35
CA CYS A 95 1.36 -8.42 -0.78
C CYS A 95 1.52 -9.95 -0.83
N GLU A 96 0.67 -10.70 -0.10
CA GLU A 96 0.66 -12.16 -0.06
C GLU A 96 -0.09 -12.81 -1.24
N LYS A 97 -0.82 -12.02 -2.04
CA LYS A 97 -1.43 -12.51 -3.29
C LYS A 97 -0.35 -12.89 -4.29
N LYS A 98 -0.65 -13.89 -5.12
CA LYS A 98 0.29 -14.41 -6.12
C LYS A 98 -0.08 -13.89 -7.49
N PHE A 99 0.81 -13.11 -8.10
CA PHE A 99 0.68 -12.61 -9.46
C PHE A 99 1.96 -12.88 -10.26
N PRO A 100 1.87 -12.96 -11.59
CA PRO A 100 3.00 -12.67 -12.48
C PRO A 100 3.64 -11.32 -12.10
N PHE A 101 4.84 -11.06 -12.60
CA PHE A 101 5.56 -9.85 -12.20
C PHE A 101 6.47 -9.34 -13.30
N VAL A 102 6.80 -8.05 -13.22
CA VAL A 102 7.67 -7.40 -14.20
C VAL A 102 8.97 -7.01 -13.51
N CYS A 103 10.09 -7.54 -13.99
CA CYS A 103 11.43 -7.14 -13.58
C CYS A 103 11.96 -6.05 -14.51
N TYR A 104 13.05 -5.38 -14.12
CA TYR A 104 13.86 -4.59 -15.05
C TYR A 104 15.34 -4.97 -14.96
N ASN A 105 16.07 -4.73 -16.05
CA ASN A 105 17.52 -4.86 -16.09
C ASN A 105 18.22 -3.49 -16.02
N ARG A 106 19.56 -3.50 -15.92
CA ARG A 106 20.37 -2.28 -15.82
C ARG A 106 20.23 -1.34 -17.03
N THR A 107 19.72 -1.82 -18.16
CA THR A 107 19.48 -1.06 -19.39
C THR A 107 18.05 -0.51 -19.49
N THR A 108 17.25 -0.52 -18.41
CA THR A 108 15.84 -0.07 -18.35
C THR A 108 14.87 -0.87 -19.22
N GLU A 109 15.27 -2.06 -19.66
CA GLU A 109 14.39 -2.99 -20.35
C GLU A 109 13.54 -3.72 -19.31
N PHE A 110 12.24 -3.79 -19.57
CA PHE A 110 11.26 -4.48 -18.75
C PHE A 110 11.08 -5.92 -19.24
N VAL A 111 11.00 -6.86 -18.30
CA VAL A 111 10.86 -8.29 -18.60
C VAL A 111 9.70 -8.84 -17.78
N ALA A 112 8.68 -9.38 -18.44
CA ALA A 112 7.61 -10.11 -17.76
C ALA A 112 8.06 -11.52 -17.38
N VAL A 113 7.62 -11.95 -16.20
CA VAL A 113 7.82 -13.29 -15.68
C VAL A 113 6.44 -13.86 -15.34
N ASP A 114 6.06 -14.93 -16.04
CA ASP A 114 4.72 -15.52 -15.95
C ASP A 114 4.50 -16.40 -14.70
N GLU A 115 5.50 -16.51 -13.82
CA GLU A 115 5.37 -17.24 -12.57
C GLU A 115 4.59 -16.45 -11.52
N ALA A 116 3.59 -17.08 -10.90
CA ALA A 116 2.78 -16.44 -9.87
C ALA A 116 3.46 -16.49 -8.49
N MET A 117 3.93 -15.34 -8.01
CA MET A 117 4.61 -15.20 -6.73
C MET A 117 4.00 -14.08 -5.88
N ASN A 118 4.17 -14.18 -4.55
CA ASN A 118 3.89 -13.04 -3.67
C ASN A 118 4.93 -11.94 -3.90
N TRP A 119 4.64 -10.70 -3.50
CA TRP A 119 5.46 -9.54 -3.87
C TRP A 119 6.92 -9.70 -3.41
N SER A 120 7.13 -10.22 -2.19
CA SER A 120 8.48 -10.43 -1.62
C SER A 120 9.29 -11.47 -2.40
N ASN A 121 8.66 -12.59 -2.78
CA ASN A 121 9.32 -13.63 -3.57
C ASN A 121 9.58 -13.17 -5.00
N ALA A 122 8.62 -12.46 -5.62
CA ALA A 122 8.79 -11.85 -6.95
C ALA A 122 9.98 -10.88 -6.96
N ARG A 123 10.10 -10.02 -5.94
CA ARG A 123 11.26 -9.15 -5.79
C ARG A 123 12.56 -9.92 -5.67
N THR A 124 12.59 -10.93 -4.80
CA THR A 124 13.76 -11.78 -4.60
C THR A 124 14.20 -12.44 -5.92
N TYR A 125 13.23 -12.94 -6.69
CA TYR A 125 13.49 -13.48 -8.02
C TYR A 125 14.11 -12.44 -8.96
N CYS A 126 13.53 -11.24 -9.04
CA CYS A 126 14.06 -10.17 -9.88
C CYS A 126 15.46 -9.73 -9.46
N GLN A 127 15.77 -9.71 -8.16
CA GLN A 127 17.11 -9.36 -7.66
C GLN A 127 18.16 -10.43 -7.96
N GLN A 128 17.76 -11.70 -8.04
CA GLN A 128 18.66 -12.81 -8.34
C GLN A 128 18.93 -12.96 -9.85
N ASN A 129 17.91 -12.69 -10.68
CA ASN A 129 17.97 -12.94 -12.13
C ASN A 129 18.11 -11.64 -12.96
N PHE A 130 17.76 -10.49 -12.41
CA PHE A 130 17.72 -9.19 -13.07
C PHE A 130 18.28 -8.08 -12.14
N THR A 131 17.65 -6.89 -12.07
CA THR A 131 18.03 -5.82 -11.14
C THR A 131 17.08 -5.73 -9.95
N ASP A 132 15.80 -5.45 -10.18
CA ASP A 132 14.72 -5.47 -9.17
C ASP A 132 13.36 -5.52 -9.93
N LEU A 133 12.24 -5.47 -9.22
CA LEU A 133 10.92 -5.26 -9.80
C LEU A 133 10.82 -3.91 -10.51
N ALA A 134 10.01 -3.86 -11.57
CA ALA A 134 9.86 -2.71 -12.44
C ALA A 134 9.56 -1.43 -11.68
N THR A 135 10.36 -0.40 -11.93
CA THR A 135 10.10 0.98 -11.52
C THR A 135 9.52 1.76 -12.69
N ILE A 136 8.34 2.37 -12.50
CA ILE A 136 7.61 3.11 -13.55
C ILE A 136 7.63 4.60 -13.24
N ARG A 137 8.37 5.37 -14.04
CA ARG A 137 8.66 6.79 -13.79
C ARG A 137 7.79 7.75 -14.57
N ASN A 138 7.15 7.27 -15.64
CA ASN A 138 6.38 8.10 -16.56
C ASN A 138 5.42 7.23 -17.39
N ILE A 139 4.56 7.90 -18.16
CA ILE A 139 3.56 7.26 -19.01
C ILE A 139 4.17 6.36 -20.10
N ALA A 140 5.34 6.71 -20.65
CA ALA A 140 5.98 5.90 -21.69
C ALA A 140 6.50 4.57 -21.12
N GLU A 141 7.08 4.58 -19.92
CA GLU A 141 7.43 3.35 -19.19
C GLU A 141 6.17 2.56 -18.81
N ASN A 142 5.09 3.23 -18.39
CA ASN A 142 3.82 2.57 -18.07
C ASN A 142 3.25 1.81 -19.27
N GLN A 143 3.26 2.44 -20.44
CA GLN A 143 2.80 1.82 -21.68
C GLN A 143 3.68 0.63 -22.08
N ARG A 144 5.00 0.70 -21.87
CA ARG A 144 5.89 -0.46 -22.12
C ARG A 144 5.55 -1.61 -21.19
N VAL A 145 5.42 -1.36 -19.89
CA VAL A 145 5.06 -2.40 -18.91
C VAL A 145 3.68 -2.97 -19.20
N GLN A 146 2.70 -2.12 -19.52
CA GLN A 146 1.34 -2.53 -19.90
C GLN A 146 1.35 -3.54 -21.05
N THR A 147 2.17 -3.34 -22.09
CA THR A 147 2.23 -4.27 -23.24
C THR A 147 2.76 -5.65 -22.88
N LEU A 148 3.40 -5.81 -21.72
CA LEU A 148 3.91 -7.07 -21.21
C LEU A 148 2.87 -7.82 -20.34
N VAL A 149 1.81 -7.16 -19.92
CA VAL A 149 0.75 -7.76 -19.09
C VAL A 149 -0.25 -8.48 -20.00
N ALA A 150 -0.51 -9.76 -19.71
CA ALA A 150 -1.50 -10.54 -20.45
C ALA A 150 -2.91 -9.95 -20.29
N THR A 151 -3.71 -9.97 -21.37
CA THR A 151 -5.08 -9.45 -21.34
C THR A 151 -5.93 -10.11 -20.25
N GLY A 152 -6.58 -9.30 -19.41
CA GLY A 152 -7.38 -9.73 -18.26
C GLY A 152 -6.58 -10.14 -17.02
N TYR A 153 -5.27 -9.84 -16.97
CA TYR A 153 -4.40 -10.17 -15.83
C TYR A 153 -3.72 -8.94 -15.23
N TRP A 154 -3.08 -9.15 -14.08
CA TRP A 154 -2.25 -8.18 -13.37
C TRP A 154 -0.83 -8.72 -13.22
N ALA A 155 0.12 -7.80 -13.07
CA ALA A 155 1.50 -8.13 -12.75
C ALA A 155 2.05 -7.24 -11.63
N TRP A 156 2.84 -7.81 -10.71
CA TRP A 156 3.50 -7.01 -9.69
C TRP A 156 4.48 -6.01 -10.29
N THR A 157 4.50 -4.82 -9.69
CA THR A 157 5.50 -3.78 -9.91
C THR A 157 6.36 -3.60 -8.66
N GLY A 158 7.42 -2.80 -8.74
CA GLY A 158 8.27 -2.49 -7.60
C GLY A 158 7.66 -1.48 -6.62
N LEU A 159 6.46 -0.94 -6.88
CA LEU A 159 5.85 0.06 -6.00
C LEU A 159 5.23 -0.64 -4.78
N ARG A 160 5.59 -0.14 -3.60
CA ARG A 160 5.04 -0.57 -2.31
C ARG A 160 4.98 0.60 -1.36
N ARG A 161 4.30 0.42 -0.23
CA ARG A 161 4.39 1.30 0.93
C ARG A 161 4.66 0.44 2.16
N ASP A 162 5.31 1.03 3.15
CA ASP A 162 5.40 0.39 4.46
C ASP A 162 4.13 0.69 5.27
N GLU A 163 3.88 -0.13 6.29
CA GLU A 163 2.69 -0.02 7.13
C GLU A 163 2.61 1.37 7.78
N ASN A 164 3.73 1.87 8.31
CA ASN A 164 3.86 3.21 8.94
C ASN A 164 2.64 3.55 9.81
N ILE A 165 2.22 2.61 10.66
CA ILE A 165 1.03 2.73 11.51
C ILE A 165 1.43 3.33 12.85
N TYR A 166 0.69 4.34 13.30
CA TYR A 166 0.97 5.07 14.52
C TYR A 166 -0.31 5.35 15.30
N TRP A 167 -0.16 5.53 16.61
CA TRP A 167 -1.18 6.14 17.45
C TRP A 167 -0.99 7.65 17.52
N SER A 168 -2.09 8.41 17.50
CA SER A 168 -2.07 9.87 17.56
C SER A 168 -1.49 10.42 18.85
N ASP A 169 -1.57 9.66 19.94
CA ASP A 169 -0.99 9.97 21.25
C ASP A 169 0.52 9.68 21.35
N GLN A 170 1.16 9.23 20.25
CA GLN A 170 2.57 8.86 20.15
C GLN A 170 2.98 7.59 20.92
N SER A 171 2.01 6.83 21.44
CA SER A 171 2.27 5.52 22.01
C SER A 171 2.75 4.52 20.94
N SER A 172 3.50 3.52 21.37
CA SER A 172 4.02 2.50 20.45
C SER A 172 2.87 1.65 19.90
N PHE A 173 2.81 1.49 18.58
CA PHE A 173 1.97 0.47 17.96
C PHE A 173 2.54 -0.92 18.29
N ARG A 174 2.00 -1.56 19.32
CA ARG A 174 2.31 -2.94 19.69
C ARG A 174 1.01 -3.65 20.02
N PHE A 175 0.45 -4.33 19.02
CA PHE A 175 -0.55 -5.36 19.27
C PHE A 175 0.14 -6.72 19.28
N SER A 176 0.02 -7.42 20.40
CA SER A 176 0.36 -8.84 20.54
C SER A 176 -0.90 -9.63 20.82
#